data_AF-A0A3A4ZUF0-F1
#
_entry.id   AF-A0A3A4ZUF0-F1
#
_cell.length_a   1.000
_cell.length_b   1.000
_cell.length_c   1.000
_cell.angle_alpha   90.00
_cell.angle_beta   90.00
_cell.angle_gamma   90.00
#
_symmetry.space_group_name_H-M   'P 1'
#
loop_
_entity.id
_entity.type
_entity.pdbx_description
1 polymer ?
#
loop_
_entity_poly.entity_id
_entity_poly.type
_entity_poly.pdbx_seq_one_letter_code
_entity_poly.pdbx_strand_id
1 'polypeptide(L)'
;MAGAGGSPAGCDCHWFGTGEEPLDRALVSGLMLDAALGAFPWPPDPQALGLRLKGMVQEAMLIHLAGRITLDRFRGLIFTLENSFSFYFPLILSLLRRPSEITASPETAAPGVKDVFTNNRGVHGERLAEALSRLQGLLPTRPRSKLTGPKLLDFLGATGGAWFKLRDFQEYFAMDRKTAWEYVQKFWQAGLLIHNGGKAAAVRYGLAEGFLRVRAGAVRREAAAVLADIPSSLAVRVADLLIISGGEPFREQDWGRFLPSDCSRKIIHHLTSTTSLLEATGYPDESNRLLRLQPHWLQSFHPSS
;
A
#
# COMPACT_ATOMS: atom_id res chain seq x y z
N MET A 1 -31.87 -60.35 8.78
CA MET A 1 -30.89 -59.56 9.53
C MET A 1 -30.45 -58.41 8.65
N ALA A 2 -30.97 -57.21 8.93
CA ALA A 2 -30.44 -55.93 8.44
C ALA A 2 -29.02 -55.73 9.01
N GLY A 3 -28.12 -54.91 8.49
CA GLY A 3 -28.17 -53.90 7.45
C GLY A 3 -26.78 -53.24 7.40
N ALA A 4 -26.52 -52.52 6.31
CA ALA A 4 -25.24 -52.00 5.87
C ALA A 4 -24.56 -50.97 6.79
N GLY A 5 -23.27 -50.73 6.55
CA GLY A 5 -22.59 -49.52 7.02
C GLY A 5 -21.09 -49.56 6.84
N GLY A 6 -20.60 -49.32 5.62
CA GLY A 6 -19.19 -49.02 5.39
C GLY A 6 -18.81 -47.62 5.84
N SER A 7 -17.58 -47.42 6.28
CA SER A 7 -16.85 -46.16 6.14
C SER A 7 -15.35 -46.34 6.36
N PRO A 8 -14.54 -45.44 5.76
CA PRO A 8 -13.29 -45.79 5.11
C PRO A 8 -12.07 -45.45 5.96
N ALA A 9 -10.92 -45.91 5.45
CA ALA A 9 -9.57 -45.57 5.88
C ALA A 9 -9.48 -44.20 6.57
N GLY A 10 -9.23 -44.24 7.88
CA GLY A 10 -8.78 -43.10 8.64
C GLY A 10 -7.48 -42.62 8.02
N CYS A 11 -7.55 -41.47 7.34
CA CYS A 11 -6.38 -40.70 6.99
C CYS A 11 -5.78 -40.23 8.32
N ASP A 12 -4.67 -40.86 8.73
CA ASP A 12 -3.90 -40.48 9.90
C ASP A 12 -3.33 -39.08 9.70
N CYS A 13 -4.16 -38.09 10.01
CA CYS A 13 -3.78 -36.70 10.17
C CYS A 13 -2.97 -36.57 11.46
N HIS A 14 -1.74 -37.11 11.49
CA HIS A 14 -0.71 -36.78 12.48
C HIS A 14 -0.24 -35.32 12.25
N TRP A 15 -1.12 -34.35 12.50
CA TRP A 15 -0.86 -32.92 12.31
C TRP A 15 -0.51 -32.18 13.60
N PHE A 16 -0.63 -32.83 14.75
CA PHE A 16 -0.29 -32.26 16.06
C PHE A 16 1.09 -32.71 16.50
N GLY A 17 2.12 -32.07 15.94
CA GLY A 17 3.46 -32.10 16.51
C GLY A 17 3.54 -31.26 17.79
N THR A 18 4.66 -31.41 18.49
CA THR A 18 4.99 -30.74 19.75
C THR A 18 4.70 -29.24 19.71
N GLY A 19 4.17 -28.65 20.78
CA GLY A 19 3.54 -27.32 20.82
C GLY A 19 4.34 -26.11 20.28
N GLU A 20 5.62 -26.25 19.94
CA GLU A 20 6.39 -25.24 19.20
C GLU A 20 6.06 -25.21 17.69
N GLU A 21 5.71 -26.36 17.09
CA GLU A 21 5.43 -26.47 15.66
C GLU A 21 4.16 -25.70 15.20
N PRO A 22 3.04 -25.69 15.97
CA PRO A 22 1.89 -24.86 15.65
C PRO A 22 2.19 -23.36 15.73
N LEU A 23 3.04 -22.94 16.68
CA LEU A 23 3.42 -21.55 16.87
C LEU A 23 4.33 -21.08 15.73
N ASP A 24 5.28 -21.92 15.34
CA ASP A 24 6.19 -21.66 14.23
C ASP A 24 5.41 -21.57 12.90
N ARG A 25 4.43 -22.45 12.66
CA ARG A 25 3.51 -22.36 11.50
C ARG A 25 2.65 -21.10 11.54
N ALA A 26 2.13 -20.70 12.70
CA ALA A 26 1.35 -19.47 12.85
C ALA A 26 2.21 -18.22 12.57
N LEU A 27 3.46 -18.22 13.03
CA LEU A 27 4.42 -17.14 12.78
C LEU A 27 4.76 -17.05 11.29
N VAL A 28 5.11 -18.18 10.68
CA VAL A 28 5.42 -18.30 9.25
C VAL A 28 4.24 -17.83 8.39
N SER A 29 3.03 -18.33 8.65
CA SER A 29 1.83 -17.94 7.89
C SER A 29 1.46 -16.47 8.08
N GLY A 30 1.61 -15.92 9.30
CA GLY A 30 1.44 -14.49 9.56
C GLY A 30 2.43 -13.62 8.79
N LEU A 31 3.70 -14.02 8.73
CA LEU A 31 4.72 -13.32 7.94
C LEU A 31 4.49 -13.45 6.43
N MET A 32 4.02 -14.60 5.95
CA MET A 32 3.62 -14.77 4.55
C MET A 32 2.45 -13.87 4.16
N LEU A 33 1.47 -13.69 5.04
CA LEU A 33 0.35 -12.79 4.82
C LEU A 33 0.78 -11.32 4.86
N ASP A 34 1.62 -10.92 5.82
CA ASP A 34 2.15 -9.56 5.92
C ASP A 34 3.01 -9.20 4.69
N ALA A 35 3.87 -10.12 4.27
CA ALA A 35 4.65 -10.01 3.05
C ALA A 35 3.73 -9.87 1.83
N ALA A 36 2.64 -10.64 1.77
CA ALA A 36 1.70 -10.54 0.68
C ALA A 36 0.94 -9.20 0.64
N LEU A 37 0.43 -8.74 1.78
CA LEU A 37 -0.25 -7.44 1.86
C LEU A 37 0.67 -6.26 1.55
N GLY A 38 1.98 -6.41 1.78
CA GLY A 38 3.00 -5.40 1.51
C GLY A 38 3.62 -5.42 0.11
N ALA A 39 3.39 -6.47 -0.69
CA ALA A 39 4.02 -6.65 -2.01
C ALA A 39 3.12 -6.15 -3.15
N PHE A 40 3.06 -4.84 -3.37
CA PHE A 40 2.40 -4.29 -4.56
C PHE A 40 3.33 -3.35 -5.33
N PRO A 41 3.40 -3.42 -6.67
CA PRO A 41 2.66 -4.31 -7.58
C PRO A 41 3.23 -5.75 -7.64
N TRP A 42 2.32 -6.69 -7.86
CA TRP A 42 2.62 -8.12 -7.99
C TRP A 42 3.15 -8.47 -9.38
N PRO A 43 4.16 -9.36 -9.50
CA PRO A 43 4.54 -9.93 -10.78
C PRO A 43 3.36 -10.72 -11.39
N PRO A 44 3.13 -10.66 -12.72
CA PRO A 44 2.08 -11.45 -13.36
C PRO A 44 2.38 -12.95 -13.39
N ASP A 45 3.65 -13.33 -13.28
CA ASP A 45 4.08 -14.73 -13.22
C ASP A 45 3.97 -15.29 -11.78
N PRO A 46 3.19 -16.36 -11.55
CA PRO A 46 3.04 -16.99 -10.24
C PRO A 46 4.34 -17.60 -9.70
N GLN A 47 5.28 -18.04 -10.55
CA GLN A 47 6.57 -18.54 -10.06
C GLN A 47 7.46 -17.40 -9.55
N ALA A 48 7.59 -16.31 -10.31
CA ALA A 48 8.28 -15.09 -9.87
C ALA A 48 7.65 -14.49 -8.60
N LEU A 49 6.31 -14.55 -8.48
CA LEU A 49 5.59 -14.11 -7.30
C LEU A 49 5.92 -14.98 -6.07
N GLY A 50 5.93 -16.30 -6.24
CA GLY A 50 6.31 -17.24 -5.17
C GLY A 50 7.72 -17.01 -4.67
N LEU A 51 8.69 -16.87 -5.57
CA LEU A 51 10.08 -16.57 -5.22
C LEU A 51 10.21 -15.23 -4.49
N ARG A 52 9.51 -14.19 -4.96
CA ARG A 52 9.51 -12.86 -4.34
C ARG A 52 8.90 -12.89 -2.93
N LEU A 53 7.74 -13.53 -2.78
CA LEU A 53 7.07 -13.64 -1.49
C LEU A 53 7.94 -14.39 -0.48
N LYS A 54 8.51 -15.51 -0.91
CA LYS A 54 9.42 -16.31 -0.09
C LYS A 54 10.65 -15.50 0.36
N GLY A 55 11.28 -14.78 -0.56
CA GLY A 55 12.41 -13.89 -0.25
C GLY A 55 12.03 -12.81 0.75
N MET A 56 10.86 -12.20 0.61
CA MET A 56 10.36 -11.19 1.55
C MET A 56 10.11 -11.76 2.96
N VAL A 57 9.58 -12.98 3.05
CA VAL A 57 9.33 -13.64 4.34
C VAL A 57 10.64 -14.02 5.01
N GLN A 58 11.61 -14.54 4.26
CA GLN A 58 12.94 -14.84 4.77
C GLN A 58 13.67 -13.56 5.23
N GLU A 59 13.56 -12.47 4.47
CA GLU A 59 14.10 -11.16 4.84
C GLU A 59 13.42 -10.61 6.11
N ALA A 60 12.10 -10.76 6.23
CA ALA A 60 11.37 -10.36 7.43
C ALA A 60 11.80 -11.19 8.65
N MET A 61 11.97 -12.51 8.51
CA MET A 61 12.50 -13.37 9.57
C MET A 61 13.89 -12.92 10.00
N LEU A 62 14.78 -12.63 9.05
CA LEU A 62 16.12 -12.11 9.36
C LEU A 62 16.05 -10.78 10.13
N ILE A 63 15.25 -9.83 9.67
CA ILE A 63 15.15 -8.50 10.30
C ILE A 63 14.51 -8.57 11.69
N HIS A 64 13.47 -9.38 11.87
CA HIS A 64 12.67 -9.39 13.10
C HIS A 64 13.17 -10.37 14.16
N LEU A 65 13.90 -11.42 13.77
CA LEU A 65 14.31 -12.50 14.66
C LEU A 65 15.83 -12.54 14.89
N ALA A 66 16.64 -11.83 14.09
CA ALA A 66 18.08 -11.75 14.33
C ALA A 66 18.38 -11.23 15.75
N GLY A 67 19.22 -11.98 16.46
CA GLY A 67 19.63 -11.68 17.85
C GLY A 67 18.54 -11.93 18.90
N ARG A 68 17.34 -12.40 18.53
CA ARG A 68 16.22 -12.68 19.45
C ARG A 68 15.93 -14.17 19.61
N ILE A 69 16.40 -14.99 18.66
CA ILE A 69 16.28 -16.45 18.71
C ILE A 69 17.62 -17.11 18.43
N THR A 70 17.76 -18.38 18.81
CA THR A 70 18.94 -19.18 18.48
C THR A 70 19.01 -19.49 16.99
N LEU A 71 20.22 -19.77 16.50
CA LEU A 71 20.45 -20.15 15.10
C LEU A 71 19.67 -21.41 14.71
N ASP A 72 19.57 -22.39 15.62
CA ASP A 72 18.83 -23.63 15.38
C ASP A 72 17.33 -23.38 15.28
N ARG A 73 16.77 -22.49 16.10
CA ARG A 73 15.36 -22.09 15.99
C ARG A 73 15.08 -21.33 14.71
N PHE A 74 16.00 -20.47 14.28
CA PHE A 74 15.89 -19.78 12.99
C PHE A 74 15.91 -20.77 11.82
N ARG A 75 16.80 -21.77 11.84
CA ARG A 75 16.84 -22.85 10.84
C ARG A 75 15.54 -23.65 10.83
N GLY A 76 14.97 -23.94 12.01
CA GLY A 76 13.67 -24.60 12.15
C GLY A 76 12.52 -23.81 11.50
N LEU A 77 12.50 -22.47 11.69
CA LEU A 77 11.51 -21.60 11.06
C LEU A 77 11.66 -21.53 9.53
N ILE A 78 12.90 -21.49 9.02
CA ILE A 78 13.14 -21.56 7.57
C ILE A 78 12.67 -22.90 7.02
N PHE A 79 12.97 -24.01 7.69
CA PHE A 79 12.48 -25.33 7.29
C PHE A 79 10.94 -25.42 7.31
N THR A 80 10.31 -24.83 8.33
CA THR A 80 8.85 -24.73 8.43
C THR A 80 8.27 -23.90 7.29
N LEU A 81 8.91 -22.78 6.95
CA LEU A 81 8.54 -21.97 5.78
C LEU A 81 8.63 -22.81 4.50
N GLU A 82 9.76 -23.45 4.23
CA GLU A 82 9.97 -24.28 3.03
C GLU A 82 8.89 -25.35 2.88
N ASN A 83 8.59 -26.08 3.96
CA ASN A 83 7.63 -27.18 3.93
C ASN A 83 6.19 -26.71 3.83
N SER A 84 5.85 -25.58 4.45
CA SER A 84 4.48 -25.06 4.46
C SER A 84 4.19 -24.08 3.33
N PHE A 85 5.21 -23.58 2.63
CA PHE A 85 5.06 -22.63 1.54
C PHE A 85 4.17 -23.17 0.42
N SER A 86 4.41 -24.41 -0.01
CA SER A 86 3.61 -25.07 -1.06
C SER A 86 2.13 -25.20 -0.71
N PHE A 87 1.79 -25.19 0.59
CA PHE A 87 0.41 -25.25 1.08
C PHE A 87 -0.21 -23.85 1.22
N TYR A 88 0.50 -22.92 1.86
CA TYR A 88 -0.02 -21.57 2.11
C TYR A 88 0.00 -20.67 0.87
N PHE A 89 0.96 -20.87 -0.03
CA PHE A 89 1.11 -20.03 -1.20
C PHE A 89 -0.11 -20.07 -2.15
N PRO A 90 -0.67 -21.25 -2.50
CA PRO A 90 -1.93 -21.31 -3.24
C PRO A 90 -3.09 -20.63 -2.51
N LEU A 91 -3.22 -20.81 -1.20
CA LEU A 91 -4.29 -20.19 -0.40
C LEU A 91 -4.17 -18.66 -0.40
N ILE A 92 -2.96 -18.14 -0.23
CA ILE A 92 -2.67 -16.71 -0.31
C ILE A 92 -2.96 -16.20 -1.72
N LEU A 93 -2.53 -16.92 -2.77
CA LEU A 93 -2.88 -16.57 -4.13
C LEU A 93 -4.39 -16.55 -4.36
N SER A 94 -5.15 -17.53 -3.86
CA SER A 94 -6.62 -17.56 -3.96
C SER A 94 -7.30 -16.43 -3.19
N LEU A 95 -6.71 -15.97 -2.08
CA LEU A 95 -7.17 -14.79 -1.34
C LEU A 95 -6.86 -13.48 -2.09
N LEU A 96 -5.80 -13.47 -2.90
CA LEU A 96 -5.35 -12.31 -3.67
C LEU A 96 -5.94 -12.25 -5.09
N ARG A 97 -6.29 -13.40 -5.68
CA ARG A 97 -6.94 -13.54 -6.98
C ARG A 97 -8.45 -13.67 -6.77
N ARG A 98 -9.23 -12.64 -7.12
CA ARG A 98 -10.69 -12.76 -7.17
C ARG A 98 -11.11 -13.82 -8.20
N PRO A 99 -12.24 -14.52 -7.97
CA PRO A 99 -12.92 -15.28 -9.02
C PRO A 99 -13.58 -14.29 -9.99
N SER A 100 -12.85 -13.81 -10.98
CA SER A 100 -13.44 -13.10 -12.13
C SER A 100 -12.77 -13.46 -13.46
N GLU A 101 -12.05 -14.58 -13.51
CA GLU A 101 -11.47 -15.14 -14.74
C GLU A 101 -12.31 -16.33 -15.25
N ILE A 102 -13.64 -16.19 -15.39
CA ILE A 102 -14.44 -17.10 -16.23
C ILE A 102 -15.55 -16.29 -16.94
N THR A 103 -15.15 -15.33 -17.78
CA THR A 103 -15.85 -14.98 -19.03
C THR A 103 -15.04 -13.89 -19.74
N ALA A 104 -13.99 -14.31 -20.44
CA ALA A 104 -13.42 -13.50 -21.50
C ALA A 104 -14.37 -13.56 -22.69
N SER A 105 -15.17 -12.51 -22.88
CA SER A 105 -15.76 -12.18 -24.19
C SER A 105 -14.94 -11.04 -24.80
N PRO A 106 -14.52 -11.13 -26.07
CA PRO A 106 -13.66 -10.13 -26.69
C PRO A 106 -14.53 -9.03 -27.30
N GLU A 107 -14.70 -7.91 -26.61
CA GLU A 107 -15.31 -6.72 -27.21
C GLU A 107 -14.45 -5.48 -26.97
N THR A 108 -13.74 -5.14 -28.05
CA THR A 108 -13.57 -3.80 -28.60
C THR A 108 -12.98 -2.74 -27.67
N ALA A 109 -11.67 -2.55 -27.84
CA ALA A 109 -10.91 -1.43 -27.31
C ALA A 109 -11.57 -0.08 -27.65
N ALA A 110 -12.12 0.57 -26.63
CA ALA A 110 -12.41 2.00 -26.67
C ALA A 110 -11.14 2.78 -26.26
N PRO A 111 -10.67 3.74 -27.07
CA PRO A 111 -9.54 4.59 -26.71
C PRO A 111 -10.04 5.67 -25.73
N GLY A 112 -9.65 5.61 -24.45
CA GLY A 112 -9.99 6.70 -23.52
C GLY A 112 -9.76 6.50 -22.02
N VAL A 113 -9.51 5.29 -21.51
CA VAL A 113 -9.30 5.10 -20.06
C VAL A 113 -7.83 5.32 -19.71
N LYS A 114 -7.41 6.59 -19.62
CA LYS A 114 -6.21 6.95 -18.84
C LYS A 114 -6.51 6.67 -17.36
N ASP A 115 -5.64 5.89 -16.73
CA ASP A 115 -5.67 5.49 -15.32
C ASP A 115 -6.22 6.59 -14.38
N VAL A 116 -7.28 6.28 -13.65
CA VAL A 116 -8.01 7.24 -12.79
C VAL A 116 -7.14 7.81 -11.66
N PHE A 117 -6.03 7.16 -11.31
CA PHE A 117 -5.04 7.66 -10.36
C PHE A 117 -3.64 7.72 -10.98
N THR A 118 -3.52 8.33 -12.16
CA THR A 118 -2.20 8.78 -12.63
C THR A 118 -1.53 9.61 -11.53
N ASN A 119 -0.35 9.18 -11.12
CA ASN A 119 0.18 9.45 -9.77
C ASN A 119 0.37 10.93 -9.38
N ASN A 120 0.33 11.89 -10.31
CA ASN A 120 0.63 13.30 -9.99
C ASN A 120 -0.57 14.15 -9.56
N ARG A 121 -1.79 13.60 -9.46
CA ARG A 121 -3.00 14.43 -9.23
C ARG A 121 -2.99 15.16 -7.88
N GLY A 122 -2.48 14.52 -6.83
CA GLY A 122 -2.41 15.09 -5.48
C GLY A 122 -1.35 16.18 -5.27
N VAL A 123 -0.37 16.30 -6.17
CA VAL A 123 0.86 17.08 -5.97
C VAL A 123 0.87 18.35 -6.82
N HIS A 124 1.35 19.46 -6.25
CA HIS A 124 1.70 20.66 -7.02
C HIS A 124 3.07 20.51 -7.67
N GLY A 125 3.10 19.93 -8.86
CA GLY A 125 4.34 19.69 -9.60
C GLY A 125 5.20 20.96 -9.78
N GLU A 126 4.60 22.11 -10.06
CA GLU A 126 5.31 23.39 -10.25
C GLU A 126 5.99 23.89 -8.97
N ARG A 127 5.26 23.92 -7.85
CA ARG A 127 5.84 24.30 -6.55
C ARG A 127 6.88 23.31 -6.06
N LEU A 128 6.65 22.02 -6.30
CA LEU A 128 7.62 20.99 -5.95
C LEU A 128 8.89 21.15 -6.79
N ALA A 129 8.77 21.43 -8.09
CA ALA A 129 9.91 21.72 -8.97
C ALA A 129 10.65 23.00 -8.53
N GLU A 130 9.92 24.05 -8.14
CA GLU A 130 10.50 25.29 -7.62
C GLU A 130 11.22 25.09 -6.29
N ALA A 131 10.63 24.34 -5.36
CA ALA A 131 11.31 24.00 -4.11
C ALA A 131 12.55 23.16 -4.38
N LEU A 132 12.48 22.19 -5.29
CA LEU A 132 13.64 21.39 -5.67
C LEU A 132 14.75 22.20 -6.36
N SER A 133 14.40 23.25 -7.12
CA SER A 133 15.40 24.15 -7.70
C SER A 133 16.11 24.99 -6.63
N ARG A 134 15.39 25.41 -5.59
CA ARG A 134 15.97 26.09 -4.41
C ARG A 134 16.81 25.14 -3.54
N LEU A 135 16.49 23.85 -3.55
CA LEU A 135 17.19 22.80 -2.80
C LEU A 135 18.32 22.11 -3.59
N GLN A 136 18.80 22.70 -4.69
CA GLN A 136 19.91 22.13 -5.48
C GLN A 136 21.16 21.80 -4.66
N GLY A 137 21.40 22.51 -3.54
CA GLY A 137 22.50 22.21 -2.61
C GLY A 137 22.35 20.91 -1.80
N LEU A 138 21.14 20.33 -1.73
CA LEU A 138 20.89 19.04 -1.07
C LEU A 138 21.02 17.85 -2.02
N LEU A 139 20.93 18.11 -3.33
CA LEU A 139 21.05 17.09 -4.35
C LEU A 139 22.51 16.89 -4.76
N PRO A 140 22.89 15.68 -5.18
CA PRO A 140 24.25 15.43 -5.59
C PRO A 140 24.53 16.15 -6.91
N THR A 141 25.59 16.96 -6.95
CA THR A 141 26.04 17.71 -8.14
C THR A 141 26.77 16.85 -9.18
N ARG A 142 26.95 15.54 -8.91
CA ARG A 142 27.67 14.65 -9.84
C ARG A 142 26.80 14.31 -11.06
N PRO A 143 27.34 14.39 -12.29
CA PRO A 143 26.57 14.19 -13.53
C PRO A 143 25.99 12.77 -13.72
N ARG A 144 26.48 11.76 -12.98
CA ARG A 144 25.94 10.39 -12.96
C ARG A 144 25.28 10.01 -11.63
N SER A 145 24.79 11.00 -10.89
CA SER A 145 24.07 10.72 -9.65
C SER A 145 22.81 9.90 -9.93
N LYS A 146 22.58 8.87 -9.12
CA LYS A 146 21.34 8.09 -9.14
C LYS A 146 20.15 8.95 -8.73
N LEU A 147 20.37 9.91 -7.84
CA LEU A 147 19.40 10.89 -7.35
C LEU A 147 19.62 12.24 -8.04
N THR A 148 18.62 12.69 -8.79
CA THR A 148 18.59 14.01 -9.44
C THR A 148 17.26 14.69 -9.13
N GLY A 149 17.21 16.03 -9.24
CA GLY A 149 15.98 16.80 -9.02
C GLY A 149 14.79 16.28 -9.83
N PRO A 150 14.93 16.05 -11.16
CA PRO A 150 13.88 15.47 -11.98
C PRO A 150 13.42 14.08 -11.50
N LYS A 151 14.35 13.16 -11.19
CA LYS A 151 13.98 11.82 -10.71
C LYS A 151 13.31 11.85 -9.33
N LEU A 152 13.67 12.80 -8.48
CA LEU A 152 13.02 13.02 -7.19
C LEU A 152 11.61 13.58 -7.37
N LEU A 153 11.43 14.52 -8.30
CA LEU A 153 10.11 15.00 -8.70
C LEU A 153 9.24 13.86 -9.23
N ASP A 154 9.79 13.01 -10.10
CA ASP A 154 9.11 11.84 -10.64
C ASP A 154 8.73 10.84 -9.55
N PHE A 155 9.63 10.57 -8.60
CA PHE A 155 9.35 9.66 -7.48
C PHE A 155 8.23 10.21 -6.57
N LEU A 156 8.35 11.47 -6.14
CA LEU A 156 7.37 12.09 -5.23
C LEU A 156 6.03 12.29 -5.93
N GLY A 157 6.06 12.64 -7.21
CA GLY A 157 4.91 12.62 -8.09
C GLY A 157 4.31 11.22 -8.20
N ALA A 158 5.11 10.19 -8.43
CA ALA A 158 4.67 8.79 -8.51
C ALA A 158 3.99 8.28 -7.22
N THR A 159 4.31 8.85 -6.06
CA THR A 159 3.63 8.53 -4.79
C THR A 159 2.32 9.30 -4.58
N GLY A 160 2.02 10.31 -5.39
CA GLY A 160 0.87 11.20 -5.19
C GLY A 160 0.88 11.95 -3.86
N GLY A 161 2.06 12.07 -3.24
CA GLY A 161 2.22 12.64 -1.90
C GLY A 161 1.86 11.71 -0.74
N ALA A 162 1.59 10.43 -1.03
CA ALA A 162 1.31 9.42 -0.02
C ALA A 162 2.55 9.00 0.77
N TRP A 163 2.32 8.18 1.80
CA TRP A 163 3.38 7.62 2.61
C TRP A 163 4.19 6.57 1.84
N PHE A 164 5.52 6.70 1.85
CA PHE A 164 6.46 5.72 1.34
C PHE A 164 7.44 5.25 2.43
N LYS A 165 8.00 4.05 2.25
CA LYS A 165 9.04 3.47 3.10
C LYS A 165 10.42 3.88 2.61
N LEU A 166 11.40 3.83 3.52
CA LEU A 166 12.81 3.98 3.12
C LEU A 166 13.24 2.92 2.08
N ARG A 167 12.63 1.73 2.10
CA ARG A 167 12.87 0.66 1.13
C ARG A 167 12.44 1.09 -0.28
N ASP A 168 11.24 1.66 -0.42
CA ASP A 168 10.71 2.12 -1.70
C ASP A 168 11.64 3.15 -2.35
N PHE A 169 12.22 4.03 -1.53
CA PHE A 169 13.23 5.00 -1.97
C PHE A 169 14.54 4.32 -2.41
N GLN A 170 15.03 3.33 -1.66
CA GLN A 170 16.23 2.57 -2.03
C GLN A 170 16.05 1.84 -3.36
N GLU A 171 14.90 1.18 -3.54
CA GLU A 171 14.58 0.41 -4.73
C GLU A 171 14.46 1.32 -5.96
N TYR A 172 13.72 2.43 -5.84
CA TYR A 172 13.52 3.36 -6.95
C TYR A 172 14.83 3.98 -7.45
N PHE A 173 15.71 4.39 -6.54
CA PHE A 173 16.97 5.02 -6.89
C PHE A 173 18.16 4.04 -6.96
N ALA A 174 17.92 2.75 -6.75
CA ALA A 174 18.94 1.69 -6.69
C ALA A 174 20.17 2.09 -5.84
N MET A 175 19.94 2.57 -4.62
CA MET A 175 20.99 3.05 -3.71
C MET A 175 21.02 2.26 -2.40
N ASP A 176 22.15 2.29 -1.71
CA ASP A 176 22.28 1.62 -0.42
C ASP A 176 21.43 2.30 0.67
N ARG A 177 21.13 1.54 1.72
CA ARG A 177 20.27 1.99 2.82
C ARG A 177 20.79 3.22 3.54
N LYS A 178 22.11 3.32 3.74
CA LYS A 178 22.73 4.44 4.47
C LYS A 178 22.58 5.73 3.66
N THR A 179 22.94 5.68 2.38
CA THR A 179 22.81 6.80 1.45
C THR A 179 21.36 7.25 1.30
N ALA A 180 20.42 6.30 1.15
CA ALA A 180 18.99 6.60 1.09
C ALA A 180 18.51 7.34 2.34
N TRP A 181 18.93 6.86 3.52
CA TRP A 181 18.54 7.45 4.78
C TRP A 181 19.09 8.87 4.94
N GLU A 182 20.35 9.11 4.57
CA GLU A 182 20.95 10.45 4.60
C GLU A 182 20.19 11.45 3.72
N TYR A 183 19.77 11.06 2.51
CA TYR A 183 18.97 11.94 1.65
C TYR A 183 17.57 12.18 2.20
N VAL A 184 16.87 11.12 2.62
CA VAL A 184 15.53 11.25 3.21
C VAL A 184 15.56 12.15 4.45
N GLN A 185 16.60 12.04 5.28
CA GLN A 185 16.78 12.91 6.43
C GLN A 185 17.03 14.37 6.01
N LYS A 186 17.88 14.62 5.01
CA LYS A 186 18.10 15.97 4.47
C LYS A 186 16.80 16.59 3.95
N PHE A 187 15.99 15.82 3.22
CA PHE A 187 14.70 16.28 2.70
C PHE A 187 13.67 16.53 3.80
N TRP A 188 13.67 15.70 4.84
CA TRP A 188 12.84 15.94 6.02
C TRP A 188 13.27 17.20 6.78
N GLN A 189 14.57 17.40 7.02
CA GLN A 189 15.10 18.60 7.67
C GLN A 189 14.85 19.88 6.86
N ALA A 190 14.85 19.77 5.53
CA ALA A 190 14.53 20.86 4.63
C ALA A 190 13.02 21.16 4.51
N GLY A 191 12.17 20.43 5.22
CA GLY A 191 10.72 20.60 5.19
C GLY A 191 10.05 20.10 3.89
N LEU A 192 10.77 19.35 3.05
CA LEU A 192 10.22 18.73 1.85
C LEU A 192 9.34 17.53 2.21
N LEU A 193 9.78 16.76 3.21
CA LEU A 193 9.10 15.55 3.68
C LEU A 193 8.60 15.73 5.12
N ILE A 194 7.57 14.96 5.46
CA ILE A 194 7.08 14.76 6.82
C ILE A 194 7.26 13.29 7.22
N HIS A 195 7.33 13.01 8.52
CA HIS A 195 7.34 11.65 9.04
C HIS A 195 5.99 11.29 9.68
N ASN A 196 5.61 10.02 9.67
CA ASN A 196 4.42 9.55 10.37
C ASN A 196 4.60 9.36 11.89
N GLY A 197 5.78 9.66 12.45
CA GLY A 197 6.09 9.48 13.88
C GLY A 197 6.26 8.01 14.31
N GLY A 198 6.27 7.08 13.36
CA GLY A 198 6.50 5.67 13.63
C GLY A 198 7.92 5.40 14.15
N LYS A 199 8.13 4.23 14.78
CA LYS A 199 9.45 3.78 15.23
C LYS A 199 10.00 2.69 14.31
N ALA A 200 11.31 2.72 14.06
CA ALA A 200 12.04 1.71 13.28
C ALA A 200 11.40 1.38 11.91
N ALA A 201 10.96 0.15 11.68
CA ALA A 201 10.42 -0.30 10.39
C ALA A 201 9.04 0.30 10.04
N ALA A 202 8.35 0.88 11.01
CA ALA A 202 7.06 1.54 10.83
C ALA A 202 7.19 3.01 10.39
N VAL A 203 8.41 3.55 10.32
CA VAL A 203 8.64 4.91 9.83
C VAL A 203 8.22 4.99 8.36
N ARG A 204 7.38 5.98 8.07
CA ARG A 204 6.99 6.36 6.72
C ARG A 204 7.25 7.84 6.52
N TYR A 205 7.59 8.18 5.28
CA TYR A 205 7.81 9.55 4.85
C TYR A 205 6.75 9.91 3.83
N GLY A 206 6.25 11.13 3.91
CA GLY A 206 5.23 11.64 2.99
C GLY A 206 5.63 13.03 2.56
N LEU A 207 5.05 13.52 1.48
CA LEU A 207 5.31 14.88 1.03
C LEU A 207 4.69 15.88 2.02
N ALA A 208 5.39 16.98 2.29
CA ALA A 208 4.87 18.01 3.16
C ALA A 208 3.60 18.65 2.57
N GLU A 209 2.68 19.05 3.45
CA GLU A 209 1.34 19.52 3.06
C GLU A 209 1.38 20.72 2.10
N GLY A 210 2.37 21.61 2.20
CA GLY A 210 2.50 22.77 1.31
C GLY A 210 2.75 22.45 -0.18
N PHE A 211 3.03 21.19 -0.52
CA PHE A 211 3.19 20.70 -1.89
C PHE A 211 2.00 19.87 -2.37
N LEU A 212 0.96 19.72 -1.55
CA LEU A 212 -0.24 18.94 -1.86
C LEU A 212 -1.42 19.86 -2.18
N ARG A 213 -2.29 19.43 -3.09
CA ARG A 213 -3.53 20.14 -3.43
C ARG A 213 -4.57 20.10 -2.32
N VAL A 214 -4.41 19.13 -1.42
CA VAL A 214 -5.36 18.80 -0.36
C VAL A 214 -4.72 19.12 0.99
N ARG A 215 -5.55 19.52 1.96
CA ARG A 215 -5.16 19.70 3.36
C ARG A 215 -4.94 18.35 4.04
N ALA A 216 -3.85 17.67 3.68
CA ALA A 216 -3.61 16.27 3.97
C ALA A 216 -3.66 15.92 5.47
N GLY A 217 -3.14 16.77 6.36
CA GLY A 217 -3.24 16.56 7.80
C GLY A 217 -4.67 16.65 8.32
N ALA A 218 -5.46 17.58 7.77
CA ALA A 218 -6.87 17.73 8.14
C ALA A 218 -7.72 16.57 7.62
N VAL A 219 -7.54 16.18 6.35
CA VAL A 219 -8.25 15.03 5.75
C VAL A 219 -7.95 13.72 6.46
N ARG A 220 -6.70 13.46 6.87
CA ARG A 220 -6.36 12.25 7.64
C ARG A 220 -7.05 12.19 8.99
N ARG A 221 -7.11 13.32 9.72
CA ARG A 221 -7.79 13.39 11.02
C ARG A 221 -9.29 13.19 10.87
N GLU A 222 -9.89 13.87 9.90
CA GLU A 222 -11.32 13.73 9.64
C GLU A 222 -11.64 12.30 9.25
N ALA A 223 -10.95 11.73 8.24
CA ALA A 223 -11.18 10.35 7.80
C ALA A 223 -11.03 9.33 8.94
N ALA A 224 -10.08 9.53 9.86
CA ALA A 224 -9.94 8.68 11.05
C ALA A 224 -11.12 8.81 12.02
N ALA A 225 -11.67 10.01 12.19
CA ALA A 225 -12.85 10.24 13.02
C ALA A 225 -14.12 9.65 12.40
N VAL A 226 -14.31 9.84 11.10
CA VAL A 226 -15.48 9.34 10.34
C VAL A 226 -15.52 7.82 10.31
N LEU A 227 -14.35 7.22 10.13
CA LEU A 227 -14.19 5.78 9.93
C LEU A 227 -13.70 5.12 11.22
N ALA A 228 -14.06 5.66 12.39
CA ALA A 228 -13.68 5.10 13.68
C ALA A 228 -14.18 3.65 13.89
N ASP A 229 -15.33 3.32 13.27
CA ASP A 229 -15.92 1.97 13.29
C ASP A 229 -15.27 1.01 12.28
N ILE A 230 -14.29 1.47 11.51
CA ILE A 230 -13.59 0.71 10.47
C ILE A 230 -12.16 0.45 10.93
N PRO A 231 -11.54 -0.69 10.53
CA PRO A 231 -10.13 -0.94 10.84
C PRO A 231 -9.23 0.24 10.47
N SER A 232 -8.38 0.66 11.41
CA SER A 232 -7.52 1.85 11.27
C SER A 232 -6.61 1.80 10.04
N SER A 233 -6.15 0.61 9.65
CA SER A 233 -5.37 0.41 8.42
C SER A 233 -6.16 0.77 7.15
N LEU A 234 -7.47 0.48 7.13
CA LEU A 234 -8.35 0.80 6.03
C LEU A 234 -8.73 2.29 6.03
N ALA A 235 -8.96 2.88 7.21
CA ALA A 235 -9.19 4.32 7.34
C ALA A 235 -7.98 5.14 6.84
N VAL A 236 -6.76 4.73 7.20
CA VAL A 236 -5.52 5.35 6.70
C VAL A 236 -5.42 5.23 5.18
N ARG A 237 -5.72 4.04 4.63
CA ARG A 237 -5.70 3.82 3.18
C ARG A 237 -6.70 4.69 2.43
N VAL A 238 -7.91 4.84 2.97
CA VAL A 238 -8.94 5.73 2.42
C VAL A 238 -8.48 7.19 2.44
N ALA A 239 -7.89 7.64 3.55
CA ALA A 239 -7.35 8.99 3.64
C ALA A 239 -6.24 9.24 2.60
N ASP A 240 -5.34 8.28 2.39
CA ASP A 240 -4.30 8.41 1.39
C ASP A 240 -4.86 8.43 -0.04
N LEU A 241 -5.89 7.62 -0.36
CA LEU A 241 -6.58 7.68 -1.66
C LEU A 241 -7.23 9.06 -1.92
N LEU A 242 -7.83 9.66 -0.89
CA LEU A 242 -8.40 11.01 -0.96
C LEU A 242 -7.32 12.08 -1.19
N ILE A 243 -6.13 11.92 -0.61
CA ILE A 243 -5.01 12.85 -0.84
C ILE A 243 -4.45 12.69 -2.25
N ILE A 244 -4.25 11.44 -2.70
CA ILE A 244 -3.74 11.14 -4.05
C ILE A 244 -4.69 11.66 -5.14
N SER A 245 -6.01 11.66 -4.90
CA SER A 245 -6.96 12.19 -5.87
C SER A 245 -6.77 13.69 -6.12
N GLY A 246 -6.16 14.42 -5.19
CA GLY A 246 -5.91 15.86 -5.33
C GLY A 246 -7.17 16.71 -5.38
N GLY A 247 -8.31 16.15 -4.97
CA GLY A 247 -9.63 16.79 -5.12
C GLY A 247 -10.34 16.52 -6.44
N GLU A 248 -9.72 15.78 -7.36
CA GLU A 248 -10.35 15.40 -8.62
C GLU A 248 -11.55 14.46 -8.39
N PRO A 249 -12.65 14.60 -9.17
CA PRO A 249 -13.77 13.68 -9.10
C PRO A 249 -13.38 12.24 -9.48
N PHE A 250 -13.93 11.27 -8.77
CA PHE A 250 -13.73 9.83 -9.00
C PHE A 250 -15.06 9.07 -8.89
N ARG A 251 -15.16 7.89 -9.50
CA ARG A 251 -16.31 7.00 -9.37
C ARG A 251 -16.11 6.05 -8.20
N GLU A 252 -17.22 5.59 -7.60
CA GLU A 252 -17.18 4.56 -6.55
C GLU A 252 -16.46 3.28 -7.01
N GLN A 253 -16.64 2.93 -8.28
CA GLN A 253 -16.03 1.77 -8.93
C GLN A 253 -14.49 1.88 -8.99
N ASP A 254 -13.95 3.10 -9.09
CA ASP A 254 -12.51 3.34 -9.17
C ASP A 254 -11.79 2.97 -7.87
N TRP A 255 -12.52 2.96 -6.76
CA TRP A 255 -12.05 2.53 -5.44
C TRP A 255 -12.17 1.02 -5.22
N GLY A 256 -12.99 0.32 -6.00
CA GLY A 256 -13.26 -1.12 -5.84
C GLY A 256 -12.03 -2.03 -6.03
N ARG A 257 -10.96 -1.51 -6.65
CA ARG A 257 -9.65 -2.16 -6.77
C ARG A 257 -8.75 -1.98 -5.54
N PHE A 258 -9.03 -0.98 -4.70
CA PHE A 258 -8.21 -0.62 -3.53
C PHE A 258 -8.90 -0.92 -2.20
N LEU A 259 -10.21 -1.08 -2.20
CA LEU A 259 -11.01 -1.38 -1.02
C LEU A 259 -11.71 -2.73 -1.13
N PRO A 260 -11.92 -3.45 -0.02
CA PRO A 260 -12.78 -4.64 0.01
C PRO A 260 -14.19 -4.29 -0.46
N SER A 261 -14.79 -5.14 -1.30
CA SER A 261 -16.14 -4.96 -1.86
C SER A 261 -17.21 -4.78 -0.79
N ASP A 262 -17.04 -5.48 0.33
CA ASP A 262 -18.04 -5.55 1.41
C ASP A 262 -18.01 -4.29 2.29
N CYS A 263 -16.91 -3.53 2.21
CA CYS A 263 -16.69 -2.32 2.98
C CYS A 263 -16.78 -1.04 2.14
N SER A 264 -16.56 -1.11 0.82
CA SER A 264 -16.51 0.08 -0.05
C SER A 264 -17.79 0.91 0.02
N ARG A 265 -18.96 0.28 -0.09
CA ARG A 265 -20.27 0.96 -0.01
C ARG A 265 -20.48 1.60 1.37
N LYS A 266 -20.10 0.91 2.45
CA LYS A 266 -20.20 1.46 3.82
C LYS A 266 -19.28 2.67 4.00
N ILE A 267 -18.02 2.56 3.56
CA ILE A 267 -17.04 3.66 3.61
C ILE A 267 -17.56 4.87 2.85
N ILE A 268 -18.00 4.69 1.60
CA ILE A 268 -18.52 5.77 0.76
C ILE A 268 -19.76 6.41 1.39
N HIS A 269 -20.66 5.59 1.94
CA HIS A 269 -21.81 6.09 2.68
C HIS A 269 -21.36 6.97 3.85
N HIS A 270 -20.50 6.49 4.76
CA HIS A 270 -20.00 7.28 5.90
C HIS A 270 -19.35 8.60 5.47
N LEU A 271 -18.50 8.58 4.44
CA LEU A 271 -17.81 9.76 3.92
C LEU A 271 -18.73 10.79 3.28
N THR A 272 -19.91 10.37 2.79
CA THR A 272 -20.88 11.25 2.12
C THR A 272 -22.03 11.69 3.04
N SER A 273 -22.47 10.83 3.97
CA SER A 273 -23.60 11.11 4.85
C SER A 273 -23.23 11.87 6.12
N THR A 274 -22.03 11.63 6.67
CA THR A 274 -21.74 11.99 8.06
C THR A 274 -20.88 13.24 8.19
N THR A 275 -19.97 13.50 7.24
CA THR A 275 -18.78 14.32 7.55
C THR A 275 -18.36 15.34 6.52
N SER A 276 -19.19 15.60 5.50
CA SER A 276 -18.86 16.63 4.50
C SER A 276 -17.47 16.44 3.87
N LEU A 277 -16.91 15.22 3.91
CA LEU A 277 -15.61 14.93 3.29
C LEU A 277 -15.80 14.84 1.78
N LEU A 278 -16.82 14.10 1.36
CA LEU A 278 -17.17 13.92 -0.03
C LEU A 278 -18.48 14.62 -0.36
N GLU A 279 -18.55 15.18 -1.56
CA GLU A 279 -19.78 15.63 -2.19
C GLU A 279 -20.05 14.84 -3.47
N ALA A 280 -21.33 14.61 -3.75
CA ALA A 280 -21.79 14.06 -5.02
C ALA A 280 -21.73 15.14 -6.10
N THR A 281 -21.09 14.84 -7.22
CA THR A 281 -21.16 15.67 -8.42
C THR A 281 -21.70 14.81 -9.57
N GLY A 282 -22.88 15.11 -10.09
CA GLY A 282 -23.49 14.36 -11.19
C GLY A 282 -24.99 14.13 -11.05
N TYR A 283 -25.62 13.63 -12.11
CA TYR A 283 -27.05 13.29 -12.15
C TYR A 283 -27.38 12.10 -11.23
N PRO A 284 -28.61 12.02 -10.69
CA PRO A 284 -29.00 11.15 -9.57
C PRO A 284 -29.10 9.65 -9.90
N ASP A 285 -28.52 9.18 -11.02
CA ASP A 285 -28.49 7.76 -11.32
C ASP A 285 -27.36 7.11 -10.50
N GLU A 286 -27.71 6.22 -9.56
CA GLU A 286 -26.80 5.62 -8.57
C GLU A 286 -25.59 4.93 -9.21
N SER A 287 -25.71 4.54 -10.48
CA SER A 287 -24.68 3.83 -11.25
C SER A 287 -23.55 4.73 -11.77
N ASN A 288 -23.71 6.07 -11.78
CA ASN A 288 -22.76 6.99 -12.41
C ASN A 288 -22.46 8.26 -11.59
N ARG A 289 -22.71 8.21 -10.28
CA ARG A 289 -22.37 9.29 -9.34
C ARG A 289 -20.85 9.48 -9.28
N LEU A 290 -20.37 10.70 -9.54
CA LEU A 290 -18.99 11.08 -9.22
C LEU A 290 -18.94 11.61 -7.80
N LEU A 291 -17.87 11.27 -7.10
CA LEU A 291 -17.55 11.76 -5.76
C LEU A 291 -16.30 12.62 -5.85
N ARG A 292 -16.29 13.73 -5.14
CA ARG A 292 -15.07 14.54 -4.98
C ARG A 292 -14.95 15.04 -3.56
N LEU A 293 -13.73 15.37 -3.14
CA LEU A 293 -13.51 16.07 -1.88
C LEU A 293 -14.23 17.42 -1.89
N GLN A 294 -14.85 17.78 -0.77
CA GLN A 294 -15.45 19.09 -0.68
C GLN A 294 -14.40 20.21 -0.80
N PRO A 295 -14.77 21.38 -1.37
CA PRO A 295 -13.83 22.46 -1.67
C PRO A 295 -13.02 22.97 -0.46
N HIS A 296 -13.57 22.91 0.75
CA HIS A 296 -12.89 23.39 1.96
C HIS A 296 -11.72 22.50 2.43
N TRP A 297 -11.66 21.25 1.95
CA TRP A 297 -10.51 20.36 2.15
C TRP A 297 -9.39 20.60 1.15
N LEU A 298 -9.67 21.34 0.08
CA LEU A 298 -8.66 21.75 -0.88
C LEU A 298 -7.87 22.92 -0.31
N GLN A 299 -6.62 23.02 -0.71
CA GLN A 299 -5.84 24.20 -0.41
C GLN A 299 -6.29 25.33 -1.34
N SER A 300 -6.80 26.39 -0.73
CA SER A 300 -7.08 27.65 -1.40
C SER A 300 -5.75 28.34 -1.68
N PHE A 301 -5.27 28.26 -2.92
CA PHE A 301 -4.05 28.95 -3.31
C PHE A 301 -4.37 30.39 -3.67
N HIS A 302 -4.02 31.31 -2.77
CA HIS A 302 -3.70 32.65 -3.20
C HIS A 302 -2.27 32.64 -3.76
N PRO A 303 -2.04 33.16 -4.98
CA PRO A 303 -0.69 33.38 -5.47
C PRO A 303 -0.06 34.43 -4.55
N SER A 304 0.81 33.97 -3.64
CA SER A 304 1.65 34.86 -2.85
C SER A 304 2.62 35.53 -3.83
N SER A 305 2.50 36.86 -3.91
CA SER A 305 3.34 37.80 -4.65
C SER A 305 4.81 37.69 -4.29
#